data_AF-A0A0M3ARV6-F1
#
_entry.id   AF-A0A0M3ARV6-F1
#
_cell.length_a   1.000
_cell.length_b   1.000
_cell.length_c   1.000
_cell.angle_alpha   90.00
_cell.angle_beta   90.00
_cell.angle_gamma   90.00
#
_symmetry.space_group_name_H-M   'P 1'
#
loop_
_entity.id
_entity.type
_entity.pdbx_description
1 polymer ?
#
loop_
_entity_poly.entity_id
_entity_poly.type
_entity_poly.pdbx_seq_one_letter_code
_entity_poly.pdbx_strand_id
1 'polypeptide(L)' 'MTHPTDTAKSEELTQSAAPPDPVFTSKADLMRWVMEGATMAANDKAVQLLALERIKRVTMAHSHLFGETGA' A
#
# COMPACT_ATOMS: atom_id res chain seq x y z
N MET A 1 45.67 25.25 18.04
CA MET A 1 45.77 24.26 16.95
C MET A 1 44.40 23.61 16.83
N THR A 2 43.69 23.96 15.78
CA THR A 2 42.38 23.41 15.39
C THR A 2 42.55 21.99 14.85
N HIS A 3 41.65 21.07 15.22
CA HIS A 3 41.13 20.03 14.31
C HIS A 3 39.65 19.78 14.68
N PRO A 4 38.71 20.01 13.75
CA PRO A 4 37.36 19.48 13.83
C PRO A 4 37.37 18.06 13.27
N THR A 5 36.80 17.10 13.98
CA THR A 5 36.47 15.79 13.39
C THR A 5 34.97 15.72 13.27
N ASP A 6 34.54 15.91 12.03
CA ASP A 6 33.29 15.45 11.47
C ASP A 6 32.89 14.08 12.04
N THR A 7 31.73 14.02 12.66
CA THR A 7 30.90 12.82 12.57
C THR A 7 29.50 13.35 12.32
N ALA A 8 29.25 13.67 11.06
CA ALA A 8 27.93 13.64 10.48
C ALA A 8 27.33 12.24 10.75
N LYS A 9 26.69 12.08 11.92
CA LYS A 9 25.90 10.89 12.19
C LYS A 9 24.58 11.05 11.46
N SER A 10 24.67 10.68 10.19
CA SER A 10 23.70 9.80 9.53
C SER A 10 22.27 10.30 9.60
N GLU A 11 21.93 11.10 8.60
CA GLU A 11 20.75 10.92 7.76
C GLU A 11 19.90 9.69 8.17
N GLU A 12 19.04 9.82 9.17
CA GLU A 12 17.81 9.04 9.20
C GLU A 12 16.96 9.63 8.08
N LEU A 13 17.26 9.13 6.88
CA LEU A 13 16.29 8.98 5.81
C LEU A 13 15.03 8.47 6.49
N THR A 14 14.09 9.37 6.75
CA THR A 14 12.69 9.03 6.96
C THR A 14 12.34 8.17 5.75
N GLN A 15 12.47 6.85 5.88
CA GLN A 15 11.90 5.91 4.95
C GLN A 15 10.43 6.30 5.00
N SER A 16 9.99 7.03 3.97
CA SER A 16 8.59 7.14 3.61
C SER A 16 8.15 5.72 3.33
N ALA A 17 7.90 4.97 4.41
CA ALA A 17 7.26 3.70 4.39
C ALA A 17 5.92 4.01 3.75
N ALA A 18 5.75 3.54 2.51
CA ALA A 18 4.46 3.59 1.86
C ALA A 18 3.43 3.09 2.89
N PRO A 19 2.30 3.80 3.06
CA PRO A 19 1.36 3.48 4.11
C PRO A 19 1.02 1.99 4.03
N PRO A 20 1.02 1.29 5.18
CA PRO A 20 0.83 -0.15 5.21
C PRO A 20 -0.41 -0.55 4.42
N ASP A 21 -0.32 -1.69 3.75
CA ASP A 21 -1.46 -2.21 2.97
C ASP A 21 -2.64 -2.47 3.92
N PRO A 22 -3.85 -1.98 3.60
CA PRO A 22 -5.01 -2.14 4.46
C PRO A 22 -5.37 -3.62 4.62
N VAL A 23 -5.74 -4.00 5.84
CA VAL A 23 -6.17 -5.35 6.20
C VAL A 23 -7.68 -5.37 6.29
N PHE A 24 -8.30 -6.32 5.60
CA PHE A 24 -9.75 -6.47 5.51
C PHE A 24 -10.17 -7.77 6.20
N THR A 25 -11.22 -7.71 7.02
CA THR A 25 -11.81 -8.89 7.66
C THR A 25 -12.98 -9.46 6.87
N SER A 26 -13.50 -8.70 5.90
CA SER A 26 -14.71 -9.02 5.14
C SER A 26 -14.52 -8.73 3.66
N LYS A 27 -14.96 -9.65 2.80
CA LYS A 27 -14.94 -9.47 1.34
C LYS A 27 -15.65 -8.19 0.90
N ALA A 28 -16.76 -7.83 1.54
CA ALA A 28 -17.51 -6.62 1.21
C ALA A 28 -16.69 -5.33 1.43
N ASP A 29 -15.91 -5.27 2.51
CA ASP A 29 -15.08 -4.12 2.85
C ASP A 29 -13.90 -4.00 1.88
N LEU A 30 -13.28 -5.14 1.55
CA LEU A 30 -12.26 -5.21 0.51
C LEU A 30 -12.79 -4.73 -0.85
N MET A 31 -13.93 -5.24 -1.29
CA MET A 31 -14.53 -4.86 -2.58
C MET A 31 -14.92 -3.38 -2.63
N ARG A 32 -15.43 -2.83 -1.52
CA ARG A 32 -15.71 -1.40 -1.40
C ARG A 32 -14.43 -0.57 -1.54
N TRP A 33 -13.37 -0.95 -0.84
CA TRP A 33 -12.09 -0.25 -0.94
C TRP A 33 -11.49 -0.31 -2.35
N VAL A 34 -11.60 -1.45 -3.04
CA VAL A 34 -11.16 -1.60 -4.43
C VAL A 34 -11.94 -0.65 -5.37
N MET A 35 -13.27 -0.58 -5.22
CA MET A 35 -14.10 0.32 -6.03
C MET A 35 -13.81 1.80 -5.77
N GLU A 36 -13.61 2.18 -4.51
CA GLU A 36 -13.24 3.56 -4.15
C GLU A 36 -11.85 3.92 -4.69
N GLY A 37 -10.88 3.00 -4.58
CA GLY A 37 -9.52 3.17 -5.12
C GLY A 37 -9.51 3.30 -6.64
N ALA A 38 -10.29 2.48 -7.35
CA ALA A 38 -10.44 2.56 -8.80
C ALA A 38 -11.10 3.88 -9.24
N THR A 39 -12.11 4.34 -8.50
CA THR A 39 -12.80 5.61 -8.77
C THR A 39 -11.87 6.81 -8.58
N MET A 40 -11.09 6.83 -7.50
CA MET A 40 -10.13 7.90 -7.21
C MET A 40 -8.96 7.92 -8.22
N ALA A 41 -8.55 6.75 -8.71
CA ALA A 41 -7.47 6.66 -9.66
C ALA A 41 -7.89 7.04 -11.09
N ALA A 42 -9.20 7.06 -11.41
CA ALA A 42 -9.72 7.21 -12.77
C ALA A 42 -9.18 8.42 -13.57
N ASN A 43 -8.70 9.46 -12.90
CA ASN A 43 -8.22 10.69 -13.53
C ASN A 43 -6.71 10.71 -13.87
N ASP A 44 -5.90 9.75 -13.38
CA ASP A 44 -4.46 9.70 -13.65
C ASP A 44 -3.96 8.26 -13.91
N LYS A 45 -3.32 8.03 -15.07
CA LYS A 45 -2.90 6.69 -15.51
C LYS A 45 -1.81 6.09 -14.60
N ALA A 46 -0.88 6.90 -14.09
CA ALA A 46 0.17 6.41 -13.19
C ALA A 46 -0.43 6.01 -11.83
N VAL A 47 -1.38 6.80 -11.34
CA VAL A 47 -2.16 6.48 -10.13
C VAL A 47 -3.03 5.25 -10.35
N GLN A 48 -3.62 5.03 -11.53
CA GLN A 48 -4.36 3.80 -11.85
C GLN A 48 -3.48 2.56 -11.79
N LEU A 49 -2.30 2.61 -12.39
CA LEU A 49 -1.37 1.48 -12.35
C LEU A 49 -0.94 1.18 -10.91
N LEU A 50 -0.58 2.21 -10.14
CA LEU A 50 -0.23 2.07 -8.73
C LEU A 50 -1.40 1.50 -7.90
N ALA A 51 -2.61 1.99 -8.13
CA ALA A 51 -3.81 1.52 -7.46
C ALA A 51 -4.10 0.05 -7.82
N LEU A 52 -3.99 -0.34 -9.09
CA LEU A 52 -4.17 -1.71 -9.55
C LEU A 52 -3.14 -2.66 -8.93
N GLU A 53 -1.87 -2.26 -8.86
CA GLU A 53 -0.82 -3.06 -8.22
C GLU A 53 -1.09 -3.25 -6.72
N ARG A 54 -1.53 -2.19 -6.03
CA ARG A 54 -1.91 -2.25 -4.62
C ARG A 54 -3.14 -3.12 -4.40
N ILE A 55 -4.17 -2.93 -5.21
CA ILE A 55 -5.40 -3.73 -5.21
C ILE A 55 -5.08 -5.21 -5.43
N LYS A 56 -4.23 -5.53 -6.40
CA LYS A 56 -3.80 -6.91 -6.67
C LYS A 56 -3.11 -7.51 -5.45
N ARG A 57 -2.15 -6.79 -4.85
CA ARG A 57 -1.41 -7.27 -3.67
C ARG A 57 -2.35 -7.53 -2.49
N VAL A 58 -3.20 -6.56 -2.18
CA VAL A 58 -4.19 -6.66 -1.09
C VAL A 58 -5.16 -7.81 -1.36
N THR A 59 -5.66 -7.95 -2.59
CA THR A 59 -6.60 -9.02 -2.95
C THR A 59 -5.96 -10.41 -2.82
N MET A 60 -4.70 -10.58 -3.23
CA MET A 60 -3.99 -11.85 -3.05
C MET A 60 -3.73 -12.17 -1.58
N ALA A 61 -3.35 -11.17 -0.77
CA ALA A 61 -3.17 -11.32 0.68
C ALA A 61 -4.49 -11.73 1.37
N HIS A 62 -5.63 -11.26 0.86
CA HIS A 62 -6.97 -11.55 1.37
C HIS A 62 -7.70 -12.61 0.53
N SER A 63 -6.98 -13.44 -0.25
CA SER A 63 -7.57 -14.47 -1.10
C SER A 63 -8.45 -15.46 -0.34
N HIS A 64 -8.15 -15.70 0.94
CA HIS A 64 -8.97 -16.50 1.85
C HIS A 64 -10.40 -15.95 2.01
N LEU A 65 -10.62 -14.62 1.94
CA LEU A 65 -11.95 -14.01 1.99
C LEU A 65 -12.82 -14.34 0.77
N PHE A 66 -12.20 -14.79 -0.32
CA PHE A 66 -12.88 -15.23 -1.54
C PHE A 66 -13.06 -16.76 -1.58
N GLY A 67 -12.51 -17.48 -0.60
CA GLY A 67 -12.38 -18.94 -0.59
C GLY A 67 -13.56 -19.74 -0.05
N GLU A 68 -14.63 -19.13 0.46
CA GLU A 68 -15.78 -19.88 1.00
C GLU A 68 -17.10 -19.46 0.35
N THR A 69 -17.46 -20.15 -0.73
CA THR A 69 -18.87 -20.49 -1.04
C THR A 69 -18.86 -21.78 -1.86
N GLY A 70 -18.60 -22.90 -1.19
CA GLY A 70 -18.50 -24.22 -1.80
C GLY A 70 -18.73 -25.30 -0.75
N ALA A 71 -19.91 -25.28 -0.14
CA ALA A 71 -20.47 -26.37 0.65
C ALA A 71 -21.98 -26.42 0.37
#